data_AF-A0A7Z2Y7W3-F1
#
_entry.id   AF-A0A7Z2Y7W3-F1
#
_cell.length_a   1.000
_cell.length_b   1.000
_cell.length_c   1.000
_cell.angle_alpha   90.00
_cell.angle_beta   90.00
_cell.angle_gamma   90.00
#
_symmetry.space_group_name_H-M   'P 1'
#
loop_
_entity.id
_entity.type
_entity.pdbx_description
1 polymer ?
#
loop_
_entity_poly.entity_id
_entity_poly.type
_entity_poly.pdbx_seq_one_letter_code
_entity_poly.pdbx_strand_id
1 'polypeptide(L)'
;MRYAAFIAAALMLIQPAHAEKAPEVDPRASLGVVQQWIYNYRAKPDYAHVPAAVRVLFHSQTFKEPENAGIYLGFIAGAISSNPAKAEQLIASFFPVRPEDEWVIVRAIAYSGLPDWRNVLRRVAPRMPGRRVMIDSYLAGKLPILTDIPLEEVKPGMMEKMRGAFTKNPFAKEERKLNTTLTFAGNQDLLDTLWGYYFATGSHAPIQRIVQMLPWSKSRDTIDKLTVGSMARYTLASYAIRDASLREYLRSELARQPAAVKAPLGEVVEAADTVQIATLRKDALAAVDELKTKGSDSRRDLSFWGQVGVGAVALGCVSAAALGQVAVGIPCVIGGSASQGLLSFWEKQQ
;
A
#
# COMPACT_ATOMS: atom_id res chain seq x y z
N MET A 1 -32.98 -49.04 -37.12
CA MET A 1 -31.56 -49.02 -36.69
C MET A 1 -30.74 -47.84 -37.27
N ARG A 2 -31.30 -46.63 -37.36
CA ARG A 2 -30.56 -45.42 -37.82
C ARG A 2 -30.53 -44.27 -36.79
N TYR A 3 -31.33 -44.36 -35.73
CA TYR A 3 -31.39 -43.35 -34.67
C TYR A 3 -30.48 -43.63 -33.47
N ALA A 4 -30.01 -44.87 -33.30
CA ALA A 4 -29.09 -45.22 -32.22
C ALA A 4 -27.64 -44.76 -32.48
N ALA A 5 -27.26 -44.56 -33.75
CA ALA A 5 -25.91 -44.14 -34.12
C ALA A 5 -25.66 -42.63 -33.91
N PHE A 6 -26.71 -41.79 -33.91
CA PHE A 6 -26.56 -40.34 -33.75
C PHE A 6 -26.42 -39.90 -32.29
N ILE A 7 -26.94 -40.67 -31.33
CA ILE A 7 -26.81 -40.34 -29.89
C ILE A 7 -25.39 -40.66 -29.39
N ALA A 8 -24.75 -41.69 -29.94
CA ALA A 8 -23.38 -42.06 -29.57
C ALA A 8 -22.32 -41.04 -30.05
N ALA A 9 -22.57 -40.33 -31.16
CA ALA A 9 -21.64 -39.32 -31.68
C ALA A 9 -21.75 -37.95 -30.95
N ALA A 10 -22.91 -37.64 -30.35
CA ALA A 10 -23.10 -36.38 -29.62
C ALA A 10 -22.51 -36.39 -28.20
N LEU A 11 -22.21 -37.56 -27.64
CA LEU A 11 -21.62 -37.68 -26.29
C LEU A 11 -20.08 -37.68 -26.27
N MET A 12 -19.40 -37.73 -27.42
CA MET A 12 -17.92 -37.76 -27.49
C MET A 12 -17.23 -36.39 -27.62
N LEU A 13 -17.96 -35.28 -27.56
CA LEU A 13 -17.40 -33.92 -27.64
C LEU A 13 -17.36 -33.15 -26.31
N ILE A 14 -17.69 -33.79 -25.20
CA ILE A 14 -17.49 -33.21 -23.87
C ILE A 14 -16.10 -33.61 -23.40
N GLN A 15 -15.07 -32.94 -23.93
CA GLN A 15 -13.78 -32.96 -23.26
C GLN A 15 -14.00 -32.34 -21.87
N PRO A 16 -13.58 -33.01 -20.78
CA PRO A 16 -13.60 -32.35 -19.48
C PRO A 16 -12.65 -31.16 -19.63
N ALA A 17 -13.19 -29.95 -19.48
CA ALA A 17 -12.35 -28.80 -19.21
C ALA A 17 -11.47 -29.22 -18.02
N HIS A 18 -10.18 -29.43 -18.25
CA HIS A 18 -9.22 -29.55 -17.18
C HIS A 18 -9.25 -28.19 -16.48
N ALA A 19 -10.14 -28.08 -15.50
CA ALA A 19 -10.06 -27.09 -14.45
C ALA A 19 -8.75 -27.40 -13.75
N GLU A 20 -7.68 -26.73 -14.19
CA GLU A 20 -6.45 -26.60 -13.45
C GLU A 20 -6.87 -26.24 -12.02
N LYS A 21 -6.66 -27.20 -11.10
CA LYS A 21 -7.02 -27.04 -9.69
C LYS A 21 -6.42 -25.72 -9.24
N ALA A 22 -7.29 -24.76 -8.93
CA ALA A 22 -6.85 -23.55 -8.27
C ALA A 22 -6.14 -23.97 -6.97
N PRO A 23 -5.03 -23.34 -6.59
CA PRO A 23 -4.33 -23.69 -5.37
C PRO A 23 -5.31 -23.60 -4.19
N GLU A 24 -5.61 -24.77 -3.61
CA GLU A 24 -6.48 -24.94 -2.47
C GLU A 24 -5.78 -24.29 -1.25
N VAL A 25 -6.35 -23.20 -0.73
CA VAL A 25 -5.79 -22.55 0.46
C VAL A 25 -6.19 -23.41 1.67
N ASP A 26 -5.30 -24.32 2.06
CA ASP A 26 -5.44 -25.15 3.25
C ASP A 26 -5.62 -24.25 4.50
N PRO A 27 -6.57 -24.53 5.41
CA PRO A 27 -6.66 -23.88 6.72
C PRO A 27 -5.39 -23.99 7.59
N ARG A 28 -4.45 -24.88 7.25
CA ARG A 28 -3.08 -24.98 7.81
C ARG A 28 -2.03 -24.23 7.00
N ALA A 29 -2.44 -23.48 5.97
CA ALA A 29 -1.55 -22.72 5.12
C ALA A 29 -0.71 -21.75 5.97
N SER A 30 0.59 -21.81 5.76
CA SER A 30 1.51 -20.82 6.34
C SER A 30 1.21 -19.44 5.76
N LEU A 31 1.58 -18.38 6.51
CA LEU A 31 1.50 -17.00 6.03
C LEU A 31 2.10 -16.83 4.62
N GLY A 32 3.21 -17.52 4.32
CA GLY A 32 3.85 -17.48 3.00
C GLY A 32 2.98 -18.00 1.86
N VAL A 33 2.14 -19.00 2.10
CA VAL A 33 1.19 -19.52 1.09
C VAL A 33 0.11 -18.47 0.81
N VAL A 34 -0.42 -17.84 1.85
CA VAL A 34 -1.44 -16.78 1.70
C VAL A 34 -0.87 -15.54 1.02
N GLN A 35 0.35 -15.13 1.36
CA GLN A 35 1.06 -14.05 0.66
C GLN A 35 1.17 -14.35 -0.83
N GLN A 36 1.65 -15.54 -1.19
CA GLN A 36 1.79 -15.94 -2.58
C GLN A 36 0.43 -15.99 -3.30
N TRP A 37 -0.62 -16.46 -2.62
CA TRP A 37 -1.97 -16.45 -3.16
C TRP A 37 -2.48 -15.03 -3.41
N ILE A 38 -2.27 -14.09 -2.47
CA ILE A 38 -2.64 -12.68 -2.64
C ILE A 38 -1.95 -12.08 -3.87
N TYR A 39 -0.65 -12.30 -4.05
CA TYR A 39 0.09 -11.76 -5.19
C TYR A 39 -0.39 -12.26 -6.54
N ASN A 40 -0.93 -13.49 -6.60
CA ASN A 40 -1.43 -14.09 -7.84
C ASN A 40 -2.95 -14.02 -7.97
N TYR A 41 -3.67 -13.50 -6.95
CA TYR A 41 -5.13 -13.53 -6.87
C TYR A 41 -5.80 -12.93 -8.11
N ARG A 42 -5.26 -11.81 -8.63
CA ARG A 42 -5.79 -11.10 -9.79
C ARG A 42 -5.87 -11.96 -11.05
N ALA A 43 -4.95 -12.92 -11.23
CA ALA A 43 -4.91 -13.77 -12.41
C ALA A 43 -6.11 -14.72 -12.48
N LYS A 44 -6.59 -15.19 -11.32
CA LYS A 44 -7.77 -16.05 -11.19
C LYS A 44 -8.46 -15.74 -9.86
N PRO A 45 -9.33 -14.71 -9.82
CA PRO A 45 -9.96 -14.26 -8.58
C PRO A 45 -10.80 -15.38 -7.95
N ASP A 46 -10.49 -15.69 -6.70
CA ASP A 46 -11.17 -16.73 -5.93
C ASP A 46 -11.80 -16.15 -4.67
N TYR A 47 -12.95 -15.52 -4.87
CA TYR A 47 -13.67 -14.83 -3.80
C TYR A 47 -14.09 -15.76 -2.66
N ALA A 48 -14.32 -17.05 -2.95
CA ALA A 48 -14.80 -18.03 -1.97
C ALA A 48 -13.75 -18.34 -0.90
N HIS A 49 -12.46 -18.23 -1.23
CA HIS A 49 -11.36 -18.50 -0.31
C HIS A 49 -10.83 -17.27 0.43
N VAL A 50 -11.31 -16.06 0.11
CA VAL A 50 -10.95 -14.84 0.85
C VAL A 50 -11.17 -14.98 2.36
N PRO A 51 -12.32 -15.50 2.86
CA PRO A 51 -12.50 -15.71 4.30
C PRO A 51 -11.41 -16.57 4.95
N ALA A 52 -11.00 -17.66 4.29
CA ALA A 52 -9.98 -18.57 4.81
C ALA A 52 -8.61 -17.90 4.84
N ALA A 53 -8.22 -17.23 3.76
CA ALA A 53 -6.98 -16.46 3.68
C ALA A 53 -6.91 -15.37 4.77
N VAL A 54 -7.99 -14.61 4.95
CA VAL A 54 -8.05 -13.55 5.97
C VAL A 54 -7.97 -14.11 7.38
N ARG A 55 -8.58 -15.27 7.65
CA ARG A 55 -8.41 -15.95 8.94
C ARG A 55 -6.95 -16.30 9.20
N VAL A 56 -6.22 -16.83 8.24
CA VAL A 56 -4.78 -17.13 8.40
C VAL A 56 -4.01 -15.86 8.79
N LEU A 57 -4.29 -14.72 8.15
CA LEU A 57 -3.64 -13.43 8.45
C LEU A 57 -3.90 -12.94 9.90
N PHE A 58 -5.13 -13.12 10.41
CA PHE A 58 -5.44 -12.83 11.81
C PHE A 58 -4.70 -13.77 12.77
N HIS A 59 -4.58 -15.06 12.43
CA HIS A 59 -3.88 -16.03 13.28
C HIS A 59 -2.35 -15.84 13.27
N SER A 60 -1.77 -15.38 12.15
CA SER A 60 -0.32 -15.13 12.02
C SER A 60 0.15 -13.84 12.69
N GLN A 61 -0.72 -13.13 13.41
CA GLN A 61 -0.42 -11.84 14.08
C GLN A 61 0.08 -10.74 13.13
N THR A 62 -0.24 -10.85 11.84
CA THR A 62 0.20 -9.92 10.79
C THR A 62 -0.32 -8.49 11.00
N PHE A 63 -1.39 -8.34 11.78
CA PHE A 63 -2.04 -7.05 12.06
C PHE A 63 -1.64 -6.41 13.39
N LYS A 64 -0.70 -7.03 14.12
CA LYS A 64 -0.20 -6.50 15.41
C LYS A 64 0.47 -5.15 15.24
N GLU A 65 1.19 -4.96 14.13
CA GLU A 65 1.85 -3.71 13.77
C GLU A 65 1.15 -3.11 12.54
N PRO A 66 0.39 -2.01 12.69
CA PRO A 66 -0.35 -1.42 11.57
C PRO A 66 0.52 -1.05 10.36
N GLU A 67 1.76 -0.61 10.61
CA GLU A 67 2.76 -0.23 9.60
C GLU A 67 3.09 -1.39 8.64
N ASN A 68 3.01 -2.64 9.11
CA ASN A 68 3.37 -3.85 8.34
C ASN A 68 2.14 -4.52 7.69
N ALA A 69 0.94 -3.98 7.93
CA ALA A 69 -0.31 -4.58 7.51
C ALA A 69 -0.82 -4.06 6.14
N GLY A 70 -0.14 -3.09 5.53
CA GLY A 70 -0.61 -2.33 4.37
C GLY A 70 -1.17 -3.21 3.24
N ILE A 71 -0.37 -4.16 2.72
CA ILE A 71 -0.82 -5.05 1.64
C ILE A 71 -2.10 -5.81 2.01
N TYR A 72 -2.14 -6.37 3.21
CA TYR A 72 -3.25 -7.21 3.63
C TYR A 72 -4.52 -6.40 3.86
N LEU A 73 -4.39 -5.23 4.49
CA LEU A 73 -5.46 -4.27 4.64
C LEU A 73 -6.02 -3.86 3.27
N GLY A 74 -5.13 -3.50 2.34
CA GLY A 74 -5.49 -3.13 0.97
C GLY A 74 -6.21 -4.26 0.25
N PHE A 75 -5.71 -5.49 0.38
CA PHE A 75 -6.32 -6.68 -0.22
C PHE A 75 -7.73 -6.94 0.34
N ILE A 76 -7.92 -6.86 1.65
CA ILE A 76 -9.24 -7.01 2.28
C ILE A 76 -10.19 -5.91 1.82
N ALA A 77 -9.73 -4.65 1.79
CA ALA A 77 -10.53 -3.52 1.30
C ALA A 77 -10.94 -3.72 -0.17
N GLY A 78 -10.01 -4.14 -1.02
CA GLY A 78 -10.28 -4.44 -2.42
C GLY A 78 -11.21 -5.63 -2.60
N ALA A 79 -11.08 -6.70 -1.81
CA ALA A 79 -11.98 -7.85 -1.85
C ALA A 79 -13.41 -7.45 -1.45
N ILE A 80 -13.56 -6.59 -0.44
CA ILE A 80 -14.86 -5.99 -0.09
C ILE A 80 -15.43 -5.20 -1.27
N SER A 81 -14.60 -4.43 -1.98
CA SER A 81 -14.98 -3.63 -3.15
C SER A 81 -15.42 -4.48 -4.34
N SER A 82 -14.72 -5.58 -4.62
CA SER A 82 -14.91 -6.40 -5.82
C SER A 82 -16.28 -7.08 -5.91
N ASN A 83 -17.02 -7.18 -4.80
CA ASN A 83 -18.38 -7.71 -4.80
C ASN A 83 -19.29 -7.01 -3.76
N PRO A 84 -19.86 -5.84 -4.10
CA PRO A 84 -20.68 -5.06 -3.17
C PRO A 84 -21.88 -5.83 -2.60
N ALA A 85 -22.49 -6.71 -3.40
CA ALA A 85 -23.65 -7.51 -2.99
C ALA A 85 -23.30 -8.56 -1.91
N LYS A 86 -22.05 -9.05 -1.90
CA LYS A 86 -21.57 -10.03 -0.92
C LYS A 86 -20.68 -9.42 0.16
N ALA A 87 -20.43 -8.11 0.12
CA ALA A 87 -19.51 -7.42 1.03
C ALA A 87 -19.84 -7.67 2.50
N GLU A 88 -21.11 -7.54 2.90
CA GLU A 88 -21.53 -7.76 4.30
C GLU A 88 -21.36 -9.23 4.72
N GLN A 89 -21.70 -10.17 3.84
CA GLN A 89 -21.50 -11.60 4.10
C GLN A 89 -20.00 -11.93 4.26
N LEU A 90 -19.15 -11.35 3.39
CA LEU A 90 -17.70 -11.50 3.49
C LEU A 90 -17.19 -10.92 4.81
N ILE A 91 -17.55 -9.69 5.16
CA ILE A 91 -17.14 -9.07 6.43
C ILE A 91 -17.60 -9.91 7.62
N ALA A 92 -18.85 -10.41 7.59
CA ALA A 92 -19.39 -11.21 8.67
C ALA A 92 -18.60 -12.51 8.89
N SER A 93 -18.02 -13.08 7.83
CA SER A 93 -17.26 -14.33 7.84
C SER A 93 -15.87 -14.21 8.50
N PHE A 94 -15.35 -12.98 8.65
CA PHE A 94 -14.06 -12.72 9.29
C PHE A 94 -14.11 -12.89 10.81
N PHE A 95 -15.29 -12.77 11.41
CA PHE A 95 -15.47 -12.87 12.85
C PHE A 95 -15.54 -14.33 13.34
N PRO A 96 -15.16 -14.58 14.62
CA PRO A 96 -14.65 -13.61 15.59
C PRO A 96 -13.21 -13.17 15.29
N VAL A 97 -12.88 -11.93 15.62
CA VAL A 97 -11.52 -11.35 15.52
C VAL A 97 -11.09 -10.89 16.90
N ARG A 98 -9.79 -10.95 17.18
CA ARG A 98 -9.24 -10.46 18.45
C ARG A 98 -9.43 -8.93 18.53
N PRO A 99 -9.76 -8.36 19.71
CA PRO A 99 -9.97 -6.91 19.85
C PRO A 99 -8.81 -6.05 19.32
N GLU A 100 -7.58 -6.56 19.44
CA GLU A 100 -6.35 -5.92 18.97
C GLU A 100 -6.31 -5.77 17.45
N ASP A 101 -6.97 -6.65 16.69
CA ASP A 101 -6.95 -6.69 15.23
C ASP A 101 -8.24 -6.14 14.57
N GLU A 102 -9.30 -5.87 15.35
CA GLU A 102 -10.59 -5.34 14.85
C GLU A 102 -10.45 -4.05 14.02
N TRP A 103 -9.40 -3.26 14.27
CA TRP A 103 -9.13 -2.02 13.53
C TRP A 103 -8.98 -2.25 12.02
N VAL A 104 -8.52 -3.44 11.62
CA VAL A 104 -8.34 -3.84 10.22
C VAL A 104 -9.68 -3.90 9.51
N ILE A 105 -10.71 -4.48 10.16
CA ILE A 105 -12.05 -4.58 9.58
C ILE A 105 -12.63 -3.17 9.41
N VAL A 106 -12.52 -2.32 10.44
CA VAL A 106 -13.01 -0.94 10.39
C VAL A 106 -12.38 -0.17 9.23
N ARG A 107 -11.04 -0.22 9.13
CA ARG A 107 -10.29 0.49 8.09
C ARG A 107 -10.53 -0.11 6.70
N ALA A 108 -10.61 -1.43 6.57
CA ALA A 108 -10.88 -2.09 5.29
C ALA A 108 -12.26 -1.73 4.73
N ILE A 109 -13.30 -1.63 5.57
CA ILE A 109 -14.62 -1.13 5.15
C ILE A 109 -14.52 0.31 4.65
N ALA A 110 -13.87 1.20 5.43
CA ALA A 110 -13.70 2.59 5.05
C ALA A 110 -12.87 2.76 3.75
N TYR A 111 -11.89 1.90 3.52
CA TYR A 111 -11.00 1.95 2.36
C TYR A 111 -11.54 1.19 1.15
N SER A 112 -12.61 0.41 1.30
CA SER A 112 -13.17 -0.44 0.24
C SER A 112 -13.73 0.32 -0.96
N GLY A 113 -13.99 1.62 -0.83
CA GLY A 113 -14.62 2.40 -1.89
C GLY A 113 -16.08 2.02 -2.17
N LEU A 114 -16.72 1.21 -1.32
CA LEU A 114 -18.15 0.94 -1.42
C LEU A 114 -18.95 2.24 -1.25
N PRO A 115 -19.92 2.56 -2.13
CA PRO A 115 -20.74 3.76 -1.98
C PRO A 115 -21.47 3.83 -0.62
N ASP A 116 -21.92 2.68 -0.11
CA ASP A 116 -22.67 2.55 1.14
C ASP A 116 -21.81 2.12 2.35
N TRP A 117 -20.48 2.31 2.29
CA TRP A 117 -19.55 1.82 3.31
C TRP A 117 -19.90 2.28 4.73
N ARG A 118 -20.46 3.49 4.90
CA ARG A 118 -20.85 4.04 6.21
C ARG A 118 -21.96 3.22 6.86
N ASN A 119 -22.96 2.81 6.07
CA ASN A 119 -24.07 2.00 6.58
C ASN A 119 -23.62 0.56 6.86
N VAL A 120 -22.76 0.00 6.01
CA VAL A 120 -22.09 -1.28 6.29
C VAL A 120 -21.32 -1.20 7.61
N LEU A 121 -20.52 -0.15 7.81
CA LEU A 121 -19.75 0.03 9.04
C LEU A 121 -20.67 0.15 10.28
N ARG A 122 -21.79 0.87 10.19
CA ARG A 122 -22.78 0.97 11.27
C ARG A 122 -23.39 -0.38 11.63
N ARG A 123 -23.70 -1.23 10.64
CA ARG A 123 -24.25 -2.58 10.86
C ARG A 123 -23.25 -3.52 11.54
N VAL A 124 -21.96 -3.39 11.21
CA VAL A 124 -20.89 -4.24 11.76
C VAL A 124 -20.39 -3.73 13.12
N ALA A 125 -20.55 -2.43 13.42
CA ALA A 125 -20.06 -1.78 14.64
C ALA A 125 -20.41 -2.48 15.97
N PRO A 126 -21.62 -3.05 16.18
CA PRO A 126 -21.94 -3.77 17.42
C PRO A 126 -21.03 -4.96 17.73
N ARG A 127 -20.34 -5.51 16.71
CA ARG A 127 -19.41 -6.64 16.86
C ARG A 127 -18.00 -6.22 17.28
N MET A 128 -17.69 -4.93 17.28
CA MET A 128 -16.35 -4.37 17.57
C MET A 128 -16.43 -3.24 18.60
N PRO A 129 -16.96 -3.50 19.83
CA PRO A 129 -17.16 -2.45 20.83
C PRO A 129 -15.85 -1.75 21.23
N GLY A 130 -14.72 -2.46 21.18
CA GLY A 130 -13.39 -1.90 21.46
C GLY A 130 -12.92 -0.84 20.46
N ARG A 131 -13.54 -0.74 19.28
CA ARG A 131 -13.17 0.20 18.21
C ARG A 131 -14.17 1.33 18.00
N ARG A 132 -15.08 1.56 18.95
CA ARG A 132 -16.11 2.61 18.85
C ARG A 132 -15.56 3.99 18.50
N VAL A 133 -14.47 4.42 19.15
CA VAL A 133 -13.84 5.73 18.87
C VAL A 133 -13.36 5.85 17.42
N MET A 134 -12.75 4.79 16.88
CA MET A 134 -12.28 4.75 15.49
C MET A 134 -13.46 4.74 14.52
N ILE A 135 -14.48 3.93 14.79
CA ILE A 135 -15.71 3.84 14.00
C ILE A 135 -16.40 5.21 13.93
N ASP A 136 -16.63 5.84 15.09
CA ASP A 136 -17.28 7.15 15.19
C ASP A 136 -16.46 8.22 14.45
N SER A 137 -15.12 8.13 14.50
CA SER A 137 -14.25 9.07 13.78
C SER A 137 -14.34 8.93 12.26
N TYR A 138 -14.45 7.71 11.73
CA TYR A 138 -14.72 7.49 10.29
C TYR A 138 -16.12 7.96 9.90
N LEU A 139 -17.14 7.60 10.69
CA LEU A 139 -18.53 7.98 10.41
C LEU A 139 -18.72 9.50 10.43
N ALA A 140 -18.02 10.20 11.32
CA ALA A 140 -18.00 11.67 11.41
C ALA A 140 -17.09 12.35 10.38
N GLY A 141 -16.38 11.60 9.53
CA GLY A 141 -15.46 12.15 8.52
C GLY A 141 -14.18 12.77 9.10
N LYS A 142 -13.82 12.45 10.35
CA LYS A 142 -12.57 12.90 10.99
C LYS A 142 -11.36 12.10 10.50
N LEU A 143 -11.56 10.83 10.17
CA LEU A 143 -10.53 9.98 9.56
C LEU A 143 -10.77 9.86 8.05
N PRO A 144 -9.73 10.01 7.22
CA PRO A 144 -9.87 9.97 5.76
C PRO A 144 -10.07 8.54 5.27
N ILE A 145 -10.80 8.38 4.16
CA ILE A 145 -10.83 7.14 3.38
C ILE A 145 -9.66 7.11 2.39
N LEU A 146 -9.33 5.93 1.84
CA LEU A 146 -8.13 5.73 1.03
C LEU A 146 -7.96 6.73 -0.14
N THR A 147 -9.06 7.09 -0.80
CA THR A 147 -9.07 8.04 -1.93
C THR A 147 -8.81 9.49 -1.52
N ASP A 148 -9.18 9.84 -0.29
CA ASP A 148 -9.20 11.21 0.23
C ASP A 148 -7.86 11.56 0.91
N ILE A 149 -7.03 10.57 1.22
CA ILE A 149 -5.72 10.78 1.84
C ILE A 149 -4.81 11.53 0.86
N PRO A 150 -4.40 12.77 1.13
CA PRO A 150 -3.63 13.55 0.18
C PRO A 150 -2.23 12.97 -0.04
N LEU A 151 -1.65 13.25 -1.22
CA LEU A 151 -0.29 12.81 -1.54
C LEU A 151 0.74 13.50 -0.64
N GLU A 152 0.62 14.82 -0.46
CA GLU A 152 1.44 15.63 0.44
C GLU A 152 0.56 16.51 1.33
N GLU A 153 1.10 17.01 2.44
CA GLU A 153 0.41 18.05 3.21
C GLU A 153 0.23 19.30 2.35
N VAL A 154 -0.98 19.84 2.32
CA VAL A 154 -1.26 21.12 1.66
C VAL A 154 -0.53 22.20 2.45
N LYS A 155 0.58 22.72 1.92
CA LYS A 155 1.28 23.85 2.54
C LYS A 155 0.31 25.03 2.65
N PRO A 156 0.08 25.61 3.84
CA PRO A 156 -0.83 26.74 4.00
C PRO A 156 -0.37 27.89 3.10
N GLY A 157 -1.32 28.51 2.41
CA GLY A 157 -1.05 29.62 1.49
C GLY A 157 -0.40 30.80 2.21
N MET A 158 0.35 31.64 1.48
CA MET A 158 1.06 32.78 2.06
C MET A 158 0.16 33.73 2.86
N MET A 159 -1.12 33.84 2.45
CA MET A 159 -2.14 34.63 3.14
C MET A 159 -2.54 34.05 4.51
N GLU A 160 -2.56 32.72 4.62
CA GLU A 160 -2.90 32.00 5.86
C GLU A 160 -1.74 32.05 6.86
N LYS A 161 -0.50 31.95 6.37
CA LYS A 161 0.71 32.20 7.18
C LYS A 161 0.75 33.63 7.72
N MET A 162 0.42 34.63 6.91
CA MET A 162 0.35 36.02 7.37
C MET A 162 -0.72 36.19 8.46
N ARG A 163 -1.95 35.68 8.23
CA ARG A 163 -3.02 35.79 9.23
C ARG A 163 -2.64 35.11 10.56
N GLY A 164 -2.00 33.93 10.51
CA GLY A 164 -1.52 33.22 11.70
C GLY A 164 -0.40 33.93 12.46
N ALA A 165 0.45 34.70 11.77
CA ALA A 165 1.51 35.50 12.41
C ALA A 165 0.96 36.71 13.17
N PHE A 166 -0.15 37.31 12.70
CA PHE A 166 -0.80 38.44 13.39
C PHE A 166 -1.68 38.03 14.58
N THR A 167 -2.08 36.75 14.68
CA THR A 167 -2.95 36.24 15.75
C THR A 167 -2.25 35.38 16.79
N LYS A 168 -0.96 35.05 16.63
CA LYS A 168 -0.21 34.22 17.59
C LYS A 168 0.21 35.05 18.80
N ASN A 169 -0.41 34.79 19.95
CA ASN A 169 -0.03 35.35 21.24
C ASN A 169 1.34 34.77 21.67
N PRO A 170 2.40 35.57 21.85
CA PRO A 170 3.77 35.08 22.10
C PRO A 170 3.95 34.35 23.44
N PHE A 171 2.93 34.32 24.29
CA PHE A 171 2.94 33.65 25.61
C PHE A 171 2.08 32.37 25.67
N ALA A 172 1.43 31.98 24.58
CA ALA A 172 0.70 30.72 24.54
C ALA A 172 1.70 29.55 24.46
N LYS A 173 1.70 28.66 25.47
CA LYS A 173 2.39 27.37 25.35
C LYS A 173 1.85 26.67 24.11
N GLU A 174 2.70 26.42 23.12
CA GLU A 174 2.34 25.56 22.00
C GLU A 174 2.10 24.16 22.56
N GLU A 175 0.84 23.82 22.81
CA GLU A 175 0.44 22.44 22.96
C GLU A 175 0.87 21.73 21.68
N ARG A 176 1.91 20.89 21.77
CA ARG A 176 2.32 19.99 20.69
C ARG A 176 1.16 19.04 20.41
N LYS A 177 0.19 19.50 19.62
CA LYS A 177 -0.83 18.64 19.03
C LYS A 177 -0.08 17.67 18.13
N LEU A 178 -0.20 16.37 18.43
CA LEU A 178 0.27 15.32 17.53
C LEU A 178 -0.25 15.65 16.12
N ASN A 179 0.67 15.85 15.17
CA ASN A 179 0.27 16.02 13.77
C ASN A 179 -0.29 14.66 13.32
N THR A 180 -1.61 14.56 13.28
CA THR A 180 -2.36 13.35 12.93
C THR A 180 -2.71 13.33 11.45
N THR A 181 -2.15 14.27 10.67
CA THR A 181 -2.42 14.40 9.24
C THR A 181 -1.79 13.22 8.49
N LEU A 182 -2.63 12.27 8.10
CA LEU A 182 -2.23 11.13 7.29
C LEU A 182 -1.98 11.58 5.85
N THR A 183 -0.78 11.34 5.32
CA THR A 183 -0.41 11.63 3.91
C THR A 183 0.42 10.48 3.35
N PHE A 184 0.43 10.32 2.03
CA PHE A 184 1.27 9.29 1.39
C PHE A 184 2.77 9.58 1.53
N ALA A 185 3.19 10.85 1.49
CA ALA A 185 4.60 11.21 1.61
C ALA A 185 5.21 10.86 2.98
N GLY A 186 4.39 10.79 4.03
CA GLY A 186 4.81 10.46 5.39
C GLY A 186 4.47 9.04 5.83
N ASN A 187 3.86 8.21 4.97
CA ASN A 187 3.39 6.89 5.40
C ASN A 187 3.59 5.81 4.34
N GLN A 188 4.50 4.88 4.62
CA GLN A 188 4.91 3.82 3.69
C GLN A 188 3.83 2.73 3.56
N ASP A 189 3.06 2.47 4.61
CA ASP A 189 2.00 1.45 4.65
C ASP A 189 0.88 1.72 3.63
N LEU A 190 0.66 2.99 3.28
CA LEU A 190 -0.35 3.40 2.32
C LEU A 190 0.02 2.98 0.90
N LEU A 191 1.31 2.99 0.55
CA LEU A 191 1.77 2.48 -0.74
C LEU A 191 1.47 0.97 -0.87
N ASP A 192 1.77 0.23 0.19
CA ASP A 192 1.46 -1.19 0.31
C ASP A 192 -0.06 -1.45 0.27
N THR A 193 -0.86 -0.56 0.87
CA THR A 193 -2.33 -0.60 0.81
C THR A 193 -2.85 -0.44 -0.61
N LEU A 194 -2.25 0.44 -1.42
CA LEU A 194 -2.62 0.58 -2.84
C LEU A 194 -2.30 -0.69 -3.64
N TRP A 195 -1.15 -1.33 -3.37
CA TRP A 195 -0.80 -2.61 -3.99
C TRP A 195 -1.76 -3.73 -3.60
N GLY A 196 -2.09 -3.85 -2.31
CA GLY A 196 -3.08 -4.82 -1.84
C GLY A 196 -4.43 -4.64 -2.54
N TYR A 197 -4.89 -3.40 -2.64
CA TYR A 197 -6.15 -3.07 -3.33
C TYR A 197 -6.07 -3.44 -4.83
N TYR A 198 -4.94 -3.16 -5.49
CA TYR A 198 -4.71 -3.58 -6.87
C TYR A 198 -4.76 -5.10 -7.03
N PHE A 199 -4.13 -5.87 -6.14
CA PHE A 199 -4.13 -7.33 -6.22
C PHE A 199 -5.52 -7.94 -6.08
N ALA A 200 -6.39 -7.35 -5.24
CA ALA A 200 -7.75 -7.83 -5.04
C ALA A 200 -8.74 -7.42 -6.15
N THR A 201 -8.53 -6.26 -6.78
CA THR A 201 -9.52 -5.67 -7.71
C THR A 201 -9.08 -5.66 -9.17
N GLY A 202 -7.78 -5.60 -9.43
CA GLY A 202 -7.21 -5.29 -10.73
C GLY A 202 -7.51 -3.89 -11.28
N SER A 203 -8.11 -3.01 -10.48
CA SER A 203 -8.37 -1.61 -10.86
C SER A 203 -7.07 -0.85 -11.02
N HIS A 204 -6.92 -0.05 -12.08
CA HIS A 204 -5.71 0.77 -12.26
C HIS A 204 -5.69 2.05 -11.41
N ALA A 205 -6.78 2.40 -10.72
CA ALA A 205 -6.83 3.62 -9.90
C ALA A 205 -5.75 3.68 -8.78
N PRO A 206 -5.47 2.59 -8.03
CA PRO A 206 -4.34 2.55 -7.12
C PRO A 206 -2.99 2.72 -7.83
N ILE A 207 -2.82 2.11 -9.01
CA ILE A 207 -1.59 2.22 -9.81
C ILE A 207 -1.35 3.67 -10.25
N GLN A 208 -2.39 4.38 -10.71
CA GLN A 208 -2.29 5.79 -11.05
C GLN A 208 -1.81 6.61 -9.85
N ARG A 209 -2.31 6.30 -8.65
CA ARG A 209 -1.88 7.01 -7.44
C ARG A 209 -0.42 6.72 -7.09
N ILE A 210 0.06 5.49 -7.25
CA ILE A 210 1.48 5.13 -7.09
C ILE A 210 2.34 5.86 -8.14
N VAL A 211 1.88 5.95 -9.39
CA VAL A 211 2.57 6.69 -10.46
C VAL A 211 2.74 8.17 -10.10
N GLN A 212 1.76 8.80 -9.45
CA GLN A 212 1.88 10.20 -8.98
C GLN A 212 2.91 10.39 -7.86
N MET A 213 3.37 9.33 -7.20
CA MET A 213 4.43 9.39 -6.18
C MET A 213 5.84 9.30 -6.77
N LEU A 214 5.97 8.92 -8.05
CA LEU A 214 7.26 8.74 -8.71
C LEU A 214 8.18 9.97 -8.70
N PRO A 215 7.70 11.23 -8.82
CA PRO A 215 8.56 12.40 -8.73
C PRO A 215 9.35 12.46 -7.41
N TRP A 216 8.81 11.87 -6.34
CA TRP A 216 9.46 11.85 -5.04
C TRP A 216 10.74 11.02 -5.02
N SER A 217 10.91 10.06 -5.95
CA SER A 217 12.14 9.28 -6.09
C SER A 217 13.38 10.13 -6.41
N LYS A 218 13.17 11.38 -6.85
CA LYS A 218 14.22 12.38 -7.11
C LYS A 218 14.19 13.54 -6.11
N SER A 219 13.26 13.55 -5.14
CA SER A 219 13.14 14.62 -4.15
C SER A 219 14.29 14.58 -3.15
N ARG A 220 14.77 15.76 -2.75
CA ARG A 220 15.76 15.96 -1.69
C ARG A 220 15.18 16.75 -0.51
N ASP A 221 13.85 16.75 -0.39
CA ASP A 221 13.15 17.50 0.66
C ASP A 221 13.22 16.79 2.01
N THR A 222 12.74 15.54 2.05
CA THR A 222 12.66 14.71 3.26
C THR A 222 12.98 13.26 2.94
N ILE A 223 13.50 12.53 3.94
CA ILE A 223 13.84 11.11 3.81
C ILE A 223 12.57 10.29 3.54
N ASP A 224 11.46 10.60 4.22
CA ASP A 224 10.21 9.84 4.07
C ASP A 224 9.66 9.93 2.65
N LYS A 225 9.60 11.15 2.10
CA LYS A 225 9.16 11.40 0.72
C LYS A 225 10.05 10.70 -0.30
N LEU A 226 11.37 10.81 -0.15
CA LEU A 226 12.33 10.11 -1.01
C LEU A 226 12.17 8.60 -0.92
N THR A 227 11.93 8.07 0.29
CA THR A 227 11.78 6.63 0.52
C THR A 227 10.51 6.11 -0.14
N VAL A 228 9.35 6.77 0.08
CA VAL A 228 8.08 6.39 -0.55
C VAL A 228 8.18 6.47 -2.08
N GLY A 229 8.76 7.53 -2.63
CA GLY A 229 8.97 7.65 -4.07
C GLY A 229 9.89 6.57 -4.65
N SER A 230 10.97 6.25 -3.95
CA SER A 230 11.90 5.19 -4.35
C SER A 230 11.25 3.81 -4.30
N MET A 231 10.43 3.54 -3.27
CA MET A 231 9.64 2.32 -3.15
C MET A 231 8.59 2.22 -4.26
N ALA A 232 7.89 3.32 -4.57
CA ALA A 232 6.96 3.37 -5.70
C ALA A 232 7.64 2.98 -7.01
N ARG A 233 8.80 3.59 -7.30
CA ARG A 233 9.60 3.30 -8.49
C ARG A 233 10.03 1.83 -8.54
N TYR A 234 10.58 1.32 -7.44
CA TYR A 234 11.05 -0.07 -7.37
C TYR A 234 9.91 -1.10 -7.48
N THR A 235 8.83 -0.92 -6.71
CA THR A 235 7.72 -1.88 -6.67
C THR A 235 6.93 -1.91 -7.97
N LEU A 236 6.72 -0.77 -8.62
CA LEU A 236 6.10 -0.71 -9.95
C LEU A 236 6.90 -1.54 -10.96
N ALA A 237 8.21 -1.33 -11.04
CA ALA A 237 9.06 -2.06 -11.96
C ALA A 237 9.08 -3.56 -11.64
N SER A 238 9.20 -3.90 -10.36
CA SER A 238 9.23 -5.28 -9.91
C SER A 238 7.96 -6.06 -10.23
N TYR A 239 6.78 -5.46 -10.02
CA TYR A 239 5.52 -6.13 -10.35
C TYR A 239 5.26 -6.14 -11.86
N ALA A 240 5.64 -5.08 -12.59
CA ALA A 240 5.51 -5.04 -14.04
C ALA A 240 6.37 -6.09 -14.78
N ILE A 241 7.48 -6.56 -14.20
CA ILE A 241 8.25 -7.70 -14.76
C ILE A 241 7.37 -8.95 -14.91
N ARG A 242 6.53 -9.21 -13.90
CA ARG A 242 5.74 -10.45 -13.79
C ARG A 242 4.33 -10.29 -14.36
N ASP A 243 3.89 -9.05 -14.52
CA ASP A 243 2.54 -8.70 -14.92
C ASP A 243 2.55 -7.92 -16.24
N ALA A 244 2.35 -8.65 -17.34
CA ALA A 244 2.34 -8.08 -18.68
C ALA A 244 1.23 -7.02 -18.86
N SER A 245 0.09 -7.19 -18.19
CA SER A 245 -1.03 -6.24 -18.25
C SER A 245 -0.68 -4.94 -17.53
N LEU A 246 -0.04 -5.02 -16.36
CA LEU A 246 0.47 -3.84 -15.65
C LEU A 246 1.56 -3.14 -16.47
N ARG A 247 2.49 -3.90 -17.06
CA ARG A 247 3.58 -3.35 -17.87
C ARG A 247 3.06 -2.57 -19.07
N GLU A 248 2.11 -3.14 -19.81
CA GLU A 248 1.49 -2.45 -20.96
C GLU A 248 0.68 -1.23 -20.52
N TYR A 249 -0.02 -1.33 -19.38
CA TYR A 249 -0.70 -0.18 -18.80
C TYR A 249 0.28 0.97 -18.50
N LEU A 250 1.39 0.70 -17.80
CA LEU A 250 2.42 1.71 -17.50
C LEU A 250 3.03 2.32 -18.77
N ARG A 251 3.25 1.50 -19.80
CA ARG A 251 3.73 1.96 -21.11
C ARG A 251 2.73 2.92 -21.76
N SER A 252 1.44 2.59 -21.73
CA SER A 252 0.39 3.43 -22.30
C SER A 252 0.26 4.79 -21.59
N GLU A 253 0.58 4.84 -20.30
CA GLU A 253 0.50 6.06 -19.49
C GLU A 253 1.68 7.02 -19.73
N LEU A 254 2.84 6.54 -20.19
CA LEU A 254 4.04 7.37 -20.43
C LEU A 254 3.78 8.64 -21.26
N ALA A 255 2.93 8.54 -22.28
CA ALA A 255 2.63 9.66 -23.16
C ALA A 255 1.71 10.70 -22.51
N ARG A 256 0.93 10.30 -21.50
CA ARG A 256 -0.09 11.13 -20.84
C ARG A 256 0.43 11.84 -19.58
N GLN A 257 1.50 11.33 -19.01
CA GLN A 257 2.05 11.86 -17.76
C GLN A 257 2.82 13.17 -17.98
N PRO A 258 2.76 14.11 -17.02
CA PRO A 258 3.56 15.34 -17.06
C PRO A 258 5.05 15.01 -16.96
N ALA A 259 5.91 15.93 -17.40
CA ALA A 259 7.36 15.71 -17.49
C ALA A 259 8.00 15.18 -16.18
N ALA A 260 7.57 15.72 -15.02
CA ALA A 260 8.07 15.32 -13.70
C ALA A 260 7.79 13.85 -13.35
N VAL A 261 6.69 13.28 -13.86
CA VAL A 261 6.30 11.87 -13.66
C VAL A 261 6.84 11.00 -14.79
N LYS A 262 6.82 11.53 -16.02
CA LYS A 262 7.20 10.82 -17.25
C LYS A 262 8.62 10.27 -17.21
N ALA A 263 9.59 11.05 -16.71
CA ALA A 263 10.98 10.59 -16.65
C ALA A 263 11.17 9.41 -15.66
N PRO A 264 10.77 9.51 -14.38
CA PRO A 264 10.77 8.37 -13.47
C PRO A 264 9.94 7.17 -13.96
N LEU A 265 8.79 7.40 -14.59
CA LEU A 265 7.98 6.33 -15.16
C LEU A 265 8.70 5.63 -16.32
N GLY A 266 9.46 6.37 -17.13
CA GLY A 266 10.32 5.82 -18.18
C GLY A 266 11.34 4.85 -17.61
N GLU A 267 12.03 5.23 -16.53
CA GLU A 267 12.98 4.36 -15.83
C GLU A 267 12.30 3.08 -15.30
N VAL A 268 11.06 3.19 -14.80
CA VAL A 268 10.27 2.03 -14.35
C VAL A 268 9.96 1.08 -15.50
N VAL A 269 9.46 1.60 -16.62
CA VAL A 269 9.11 0.80 -17.80
C VAL A 269 10.36 0.15 -18.39
N GLU A 270 11.45 0.90 -18.53
CA GLU A 270 12.72 0.38 -19.03
C GLU A 270 13.28 -0.73 -18.12
N ALA A 271 13.30 -0.51 -16.79
CA ALA A 271 13.75 -1.54 -15.85
C ALA A 271 12.86 -2.78 -15.86
N ALA A 272 11.55 -2.63 -16.09
CA ALA A 272 10.62 -3.74 -16.20
C ALA A 272 10.76 -4.51 -17.53
N ASP A 273 11.01 -3.81 -18.64
CA ASP A 273 11.20 -4.40 -19.97
C ASP A 273 12.57 -5.11 -20.08
N THR A 274 13.59 -4.58 -19.40
CA THR A 274 14.96 -5.15 -19.39
C THR A 274 15.22 -6.09 -18.21
N VAL A 275 14.28 -6.20 -17.26
CA VAL A 275 14.42 -6.98 -16.02
C VAL A 275 15.61 -6.51 -15.16
N GLN A 276 15.98 -5.23 -15.26
CA GLN A 276 17.12 -4.62 -14.55
C GLN A 276 16.71 -3.81 -13.32
N ILE A 277 15.91 -4.37 -12.42
CA ILE A 277 15.46 -3.66 -11.20
C ILE A 277 16.57 -3.40 -10.16
N ALA A 278 17.73 -4.05 -10.31
CA ALA A 278 18.86 -3.87 -9.40
C ALA A 278 19.44 -2.44 -9.46
N THR A 279 19.38 -1.78 -10.63
CA THR A 279 19.82 -0.39 -10.80
C THR A 279 18.93 0.56 -10.00
N LEU A 280 17.60 0.40 -10.11
CA LEU A 280 16.63 1.20 -9.35
C LEU A 280 16.84 1.11 -7.84
N ARG A 281 17.19 -0.09 -7.34
CA ARG A 281 17.52 -0.31 -5.92
C ARG A 281 18.81 0.39 -5.51
N LYS A 282 19.88 0.26 -6.30
CA LYS A 282 21.17 0.92 -6.04
C LYS A 282 21.03 2.44 -6.02
N ASP A 283 20.33 2.98 -7.00
CA ASP A 283 20.04 4.41 -7.10
C ASP A 283 19.27 4.93 -5.88
N ALA A 284 18.26 4.19 -5.43
CA ALA A 284 17.48 4.56 -4.24
C ALA A 284 18.36 4.60 -2.98
N LEU A 285 19.21 3.60 -2.78
CA LEU A 285 20.16 3.57 -1.67
C LEU A 285 21.12 4.75 -1.71
N ALA A 286 21.69 5.04 -2.89
CA ALA A 286 22.59 6.16 -3.09
C ALA A 286 21.90 7.51 -2.82
N ALA A 287 20.65 7.68 -3.27
CA ALA A 287 19.90 8.90 -3.05
C ALA A 287 19.61 9.15 -1.56
N VAL A 288 19.28 8.09 -0.81
CA VAL A 288 19.05 8.16 0.63
C VAL A 288 20.35 8.47 1.38
N ASP A 289 21.45 7.82 1.03
CA ASP A 289 22.76 8.07 1.65
C ASP A 289 23.23 9.50 1.37
N GLU A 290 23.06 9.96 0.14
CA GLU A 290 23.32 11.36 -0.22
C GLU A 290 22.46 12.31 0.60
N LEU A 291 21.14 12.10 0.71
CA LEU A 291 20.28 12.99 1.50
C LEU A 291 20.66 13.01 2.99
N LYS A 292 21.08 11.86 3.55
CA LYS A 292 21.57 11.76 4.93
C LYS A 292 22.88 12.52 5.14
N THR A 293 23.81 12.41 4.21
CA THR A 293 25.13 13.05 4.30
C THR A 293 25.08 14.55 4.02
N LYS A 294 24.32 14.94 3.00
CA LYS A 294 24.28 16.31 2.48
C LYS A 294 23.19 17.20 3.08
N GLY A 295 22.20 16.62 3.75
CA GLY A 295 21.03 17.32 4.25
C GLY A 295 20.04 17.71 3.15
N SER A 296 18.85 18.17 3.54
CA SER A 296 17.79 18.54 2.58
C SER A 296 18.14 19.77 1.75
N ASP A 297 17.65 19.84 0.52
CA ASP A 297 17.86 21.02 -0.34
C ASP A 297 17.23 22.29 0.25
N SER A 298 16.12 22.15 0.98
CA SER A 298 15.53 23.24 1.77
C SER A 298 16.50 23.82 2.81
N ARG A 299 17.35 23.00 3.44
CA ARG A 299 18.37 23.47 4.39
C ARG A 299 19.56 24.14 3.69
N ARG A 300 19.84 23.75 2.45
CA ARG A 300 20.93 24.32 1.64
C ARG A 300 20.55 25.68 1.08
N ASP A 301 19.31 25.84 0.64
CA ASP A 301 18.78 27.12 0.15
C ASP A 301 18.59 28.14 1.29
N LEU A 302 18.31 27.66 2.52
CA LEU A 302 18.35 28.47 3.74
C LEU A 302 19.74 29.11 4.01
N SER A 303 20.84 28.54 3.50
CA SER A 303 22.16 29.19 3.62
C SER A 303 22.30 30.43 2.74
N PHE A 304 21.46 30.58 1.71
CA PHE A 304 21.42 31.76 0.84
C PHE A 304 20.56 32.90 1.43
N TRP A 305 19.71 32.61 2.42
CA TRP A 305 18.74 33.56 3.01
C TRP A 305 18.84 33.75 4.55
N GLY A 306 19.98 33.44 5.19
CA GLY A 306 19.98 33.46 6.66
C GLY A 306 21.32 33.52 7.37
N GLN A 307 22.04 34.63 7.23
CA GLN A 307 23.03 35.10 8.22
C GLN A 307 22.37 35.62 9.53
N VAL A 308 21.11 35.27 9.80
CA VAL A 308 20.36 35.65 11.01
C VAL A 308 19.68 34.41 11.57
N GLY A 309 19.99 34.13 12.83
CA GLY A 309 19.90 32.80 13.42
C GLY A 309 18.49 32.26 13.61
N VAL A 310 18.31 31.00 13.20
CA VAL A 310 17.41 30.04 13.84
C VAL A 310 18.16 28.71 13.89
N GLY A 311 18.92 28.52 14.95
CA GLY A 311 19.53 27.24 15.29
C GLY A 311 18.49 26.30 15.90
N ALA A 312 18.59 25.02 15.50
CA ALA A 312 17.98 23.85 16.12
C ALA A 312 16.48 23.60 15.88
N VAL A 313 16.18 22.71 14.93
CA VAL A 313 15.02 21.80 15.01
C VAL A 313 15.49 20.35 14.81
N ALA A 314 15.12 19.55 15.80
CA ALA A 314 15.51 18.19 16.14
C ALA A 314 15.66 17.18 14.99
N LEU A 315 16.78 16.46 15.02
CA LEU A 315 16.94 15.13 14.45
C LEU A 315 16.25 14.13 15.38
N GLY A 316 15.15 13.52 14.91
CA GLY A 316 14.44 12.46 15.62
C GLY A 316 15.01 11.08 15.27
N CYS A 317 15.50 10.39 16.29
CA CYS A 317 16.03 9.03 16.26
C CYS A 317 14.99 7.98 15.81
N VAL A 318 15.29 7.25 14.74
CA VAL A 318 14.99 5.80 14.62
C VAL A 318 16.25 5.14 14.06
N SER A 319 17.27 5.11 14.89
CA SER A 319 18.54 4.41 14.66
C SER A 319 19.00 3.85 16.00
N ALA A 320 18.23 2.92 16.56
CA ALA A 320 18.63 1.96 17.61
C ALA A 320 17.39 1.25 18.21
N ALA A 321 16.73 0.41 17.42
CA ALA A 321 16.18 -0.80 18.02
C ALA A 321 17.31 -1.84 18.02
N ALA A 322 18.05 -1.85 19.13
CA ALA A 322 18.81 -2.95 19.69
C ALA A 322 19.78 -3.73 18.77
N LEU A 323 21.06 -3.38 18.89
CA LEU A 323 22.17 -4.30 18.63
C LEU A 323 21.94 -5.59 19.43
N GLY A 324 21.75 -6.70 18.72
CA GLY A 324 21.61 -7.99 19.35
C GLY A 324 21.25 -9.13 18.41
N GLN A 325 21.87 -9.22 17.22
CA GLN A 325 22.36 -10.45 16.56
C GLN A 325 22.98 -10.06 15.20
N VAL A 326 24.24 -10.44 15.02
CA VAL A 326 25.06 -10.18 13.83
C VAL A 326 24.84 -11.33 12.85
N ALA A 327 24.09 -11.08 11.78
CA ALA A 327 24.31 -11.61 10.43
C ALA A 327 23.24 -10.99 9.51
N VAL A 328 23.66 -10.43 8.37
CA VAL A 328 22.84 -9.77 7.35
C VAL A 328 22.49 -8.30 7.69
N GLY A 329 23.41 -7.40 7.35
CA GLY A 329 23.16 -5.97 7.34
C GLY A 329 22.26 -5.56 6.17
N ILE A 330 21.34 -4.63 6.45
CA ILE A 330 20.43 -3.92 5.53
C ILE A 330 19.11 -4.66 5.21
N PRO A 331 18.05 -4.40 6.00
CA PRO A 331 16.73 -4.19 5.37
C PRO A 331 15.88 -3.00 5.88
N CYS A 332 16.23 -2.30 6.97
CA CYS A 332 15.26 -1.39 7.63
C CYS A 332 14.85 -0.11 6.87
N VAL A 333 15.53 0.28 5.79
CA VAL A 333 15.22 1.55 5.07
C VAL A 333 14.44 1.32 3.77
N ILE A 334 14.36 0.07 3.30
CA ILE A 334 13.65 -0.32 2.05
C ILE A 334 12.68 -1.48 2.36
N GLY A 335 12.24 -1.60 3.60
CA GLY A 335 11.60 -2.80 4.13
C GLY A 335 10.08 -2.72 4.25
N GLY A 336 9.37 -2.12 3.28
CA GLY A 336 7.90 -2.26 3.21
C GLY A 336 7.48 -3.73 3.11
N SER A 337 6.25 -4.04 3.51
CA SER A 337 5.72 -5.41 3.44
C SER A 337 5.72 -5.96 2.01
N ALA A 338 5.57 -5.08 1.00
CA ALA A 338 5.69 -5.43 -0.42
C ALA A 338 7.10 -5.87 -0.82
N SER A 339 8.13 -5.15 -0.37
CA SER A 339 9.52 -5.51 -0.69
C SER A 339 9.95 -6.75 0.07
N GLN A 340 9.53 -6.93 1.33
CA GLN A 340 9.81 -8.14 2.10
C GLN A 340 9.15 -9.39 1.50
N GLY A 341 7.89 -9.30 1.08
CA GLY A 341 7.19 -10.43 0.43
C GLY A 341 7.75 -10.78 -0.94
N LEU A 342 8.29 -9.80 -1.68
CA LEU A 342 9.00 -10.04 -2.93
C LEU A 342 10.38 -10.69 -2.69
N LEU A 343 11.12 -10.22 -1.67
CA LEU A 343 12.43 -10.76 -1.29
C LEU A 343 12.32 -12.21 -0.82
N SER A 344 11.34 -12.53 0.03
CA SER A 344 11.11 -13.91 0.52
C SER A 344 10.70 -14.88 -0.59
N PHE A 345 10.03 -14.40 -1.64
CA PHE A 345 9.75 -15.20 -2.84
C PHE A 345 11.02 -15.47 -3.65
N TRP A 346 11.92 -14.49 -3.78
CA TRP A 346 13.15 -14.62 -4.56
C TRP A 346 14.17 -15.56 -3.90
N GLU A 347 14.27 -15.52 -2.56
CA GLU A 347 15.11 -16.45 -1.78
C GLU A 347 14.67 -17.92 -1.89
N LYS A 348 13.39 -18.19 -2.22
CA LYS A 348 12.88 -19.56 -2.40
C LYS A 348 13.02 -20.11 -3.82
N GLN A 349 13.44 -19.30 -4.79
CA GLN A 349 13.64 -19.71 -6.19
C GLN A 349 15.12 -19.89 -6.57
N GLN A 350 16.04 -19.76 -5.62
CA GLN A 350 17.40 -20.31 -5.68
C GLN A 350 17.43 -21.62 -4.91
#